data_AF-A0A0E4CPQ8-F1
#
_entry.id   AF-A0A0E4CPQ8-F1
#
_cell.length_a   1.000
_cell.length_b   1.000
_cell.length_c   1.000
_cell.angle_alpha   90.00
_cell.angle_beta   90.00
_cell.angle_gamma   90.00
#
_symmetry.space_group_name_H-M   'P 1'
#
loop_
_entity.id
_entity.type
_entity.pdbx_description
1 polymer ?
#
loop_
_entity_poly.entity_id
_entity_poly.type
_entity_poly.pdbx_seq_one_letter_code
_entity_poly.pdbx_strand_id
1 'polypeptide(L)'
;MAITDVTQYAHLSDEDVEALGRELDAIRADIEESRGERDARYIRRAVHLQRTLVVGARILLMASNNRLAWVAGTAMLGTGKIIENMELGHNITHGQWDWMNDPEIHSTEWEWDTTSPSVHWKKSHNFIHHKYTNIVGMDDDVGYGIMRVTRDEPWARWMIGNPIYNLLLGTLFEWGVAAHGLELSRVRRHEKTWAEVRKDLRIIAKKVGRQVGKDYIVFPALAGRNWKHTLRANAVANLIRNYWSYMVIFCGHFPDGAEKFTKEEFENETQAQWYLRQMLGSANFHAGPVMAFISGNLCYQIEHHLFPDLPSNRYAEISVRVRELCEKYDLPYTTGSLGRQYWQSFWTILKLALPDKLLKGTPDDAPETHSELKFRVREGLRDSFVDPATGKRRGLRTALRELQAAPVAP
;
A
#
# COMPACT_ATOMS: atom_id res chain seq x y z
N MET A 1 -12.91 -4.61 -17.12
CA MET A 1 -14.03 -4.71 -16.20
C MET A 1 -13.44 -5.24 -14.92
N ALA A 2 -13.62 -4.49 -13.85
CA ALA A 2 -13.25 -4.92 -12.52
C ALA A 2 -14.20 -6.06 -12.09
N ILE A 3 -13.81 -6.83 -11.09
CA ILE A 3 -14.58 -7.96 -10.57
C ILE A 3 -15.88 -7.44 -9.95
N THR A 4 -17.01 -8.02 -10.37
CA THR A 4 -18.35 -7.70 -9.81
C THR A 4 -18.86 -8.74 -8.83
N ASP A 5 -18.25 -9.93 -8.82
CA ASP A 5 -18.57 -11.04 -7.91
C ASP A 5 -17.27 -11.76 -7.52
N VAL A 6 -16.74 -11.44 -6.33
CA VAL A 6 -15.48 -12.00 -5.83
C VAL A 6 -15.57 -13.51 -5.56
N THR A 7 -16.73 -14.01 -5.13
CA THR A 7 -16.96 -15.43 -4.84
C THR A 7 -16.90 -16.22 -6.14
N GLN A 8 -17.58 -15.75 -7.18
CA GLN A 8 -17.53 -16.33 -8.52
C GLN A 8 -16.12 -16.26 -9.10
N TYR A 9 -15.46 -15.09 -9.01
CA TYR A 9 -14.08 -14.95 -9.48
C TYR A 9 -13.14 -15.92 -8.79
N ALA A 10 -13.31 -16.11 -7.47
CA ALA A 10 -12.48 -17.00 -6.67
C ALA A 10 -12.73 -18.50 -6.94
N HIS A 11 -13.80 -18.85 -7.66
CA HIS A 11 -14.29 -20.22 -7.80
C HIS A 11 -14.43 -20.91 -6.44
N LEU A 12 -15.15 -20.27 -5.51
CA LEU A 12 -15.47 -20.82 -4.19
C LEU A 12 -16.99 -20.89 -3.98
N SER A 13 -17.45 -21.80 -3.13
CA SER A 13 -18.84 -21.75 -2.65
C SER A 13 -19.00 -20.74 -1.51
N ASP A 14 -20.23 -20.33 -1.20
CA ASP A 14 -20.49 -19.43 -0.07
C ASP A 14 -20.01 -20.05 1.26
N GLU A 15 -20.16 -21.36 1.44
CA GLU A 15 -19.66 -22.06 2.63
C GLU A 15 -18.14 -22.03 2.74
N ASP A 16 -17.44 -22.07 1.61
CA ASP A 16 -15.98 -21.96 1.58
C ASP A 16 -15.51 -20.57 1.96
N VAL A 17 -16.16 -19.52 1.44
CA VAL A 17 -15.86 -18.13 1.79
C VAL A 17 -16.10 -17.91 3.28
N GLU A 18 -17.23 -18.36 3.81
CA GLU A 18 -17.55 -18.25 5.23
C GLU A 18 -16.57 -19.03 6.13
N ALA A 19 -16.12 -20.22 5.70
CA ALA A 19 -15.10 -20.97 6.43
C ALA A 19 -13.72 -20.28 6.39
N LEU A 20 -13.33 -19.72 5.24
CA LEU A 20 -12.11 -18.91 5.13
C LEU A 20 -12.16 -17.70 6.09
N GLY A 21 -13.29 -16.99 6.14
CA GLY A 21 -13.50 -15.87 7.05
C GLY A 21 -13.28 -16.25 8.51
N ARG A 22 -13.90 -17.35 8.97
CA ARG A 22 -13.73 -17.85 10.35
C ARG A 22 -12.28 -18.24 10.67
N GLU A 23 -11.55 -18.82 9.72
CA GLU A 23 -10.14 -19.19 9.93
C GLU A 23 -9.21 -17.96 9.98
N LEU A 24 -9.52 -16.92 9.21
CA LEU A 24 -8.82 -15.63 9.29
C LEU A 24 -9.12 -14.90 10.60
N ASP A 25 -10.36 -14.94 11.09
CA ASP A 25 -10.70 -14.42 12.41
C ASP A 25 -9.97 -15.17 13.54
N ALA A 26 -9.79 -16.49 13.41
CA ALA A 26 -8.99 -17.27 14.36
C ALA A 26 -7.51 -16.83 14.34
N ILE A 27 -6.93 -16.55 13.15
CA ILE A 27 -5.58 -16.00 13.05
C ILE A 27 -5.48 -14.65 13.80
N ARG A 28 -6.47 -13.77 13.60
CA ARG A 28 -6.53 -12.48 14.30
C ARG A 28 -6.56 -12.64 15.80
N ALA A 29 -7.49 -13.46 16.31
CA ALA A 29 -7.67 -13.71 17.73
C ALA A 29 -6.38 -14.24 18.39
N ASP A 30 -5.72 -15.20 17.76
CA ASP A 30 -4.47 -15.76 18.29
C ASP A 30 -3.35 -14.71 18.41
N ILE A 31 -3.26 -13.78 17.45
CA ILE A 31 -2.27 -12.70 17.51
C ILE A 31 -2.65 -11.65 18.56
N GLU A 32 -3.93 -11.31 18.69
CA GLU A 32 -4.42 -10.39 19.72
C GLU A 32 -4.24 -10.93 21.14
N GLU A 33 -4.36 -12.25 21.34
CA GLU A 33 -4.14 -12.92 22.62
C GLU A 33 -2.65 -13.08 22.94
N SER A 34 -1.82 -13.38 21.94
CA SER A 34 -0.38 -13.63 22.12
C SER A 34 0.49 -12.37 22.15
N ARG A 35 -0.01 -11.21 21.68
CA ARG A 35 0.77 -9.96 21.69
C ARG A 35 1.11 -9.52 23.11
N GLY A 36 2.31 -8.97 23.29
CA GLY A 36 2.74 -8.50 24.60
C GLY A 36 4.14 -7.92 24.64
N GLU A 37 4.87 -8.21 25.72
CA GLU A 37 6.15 -7.56 26.04
C GLU A 37 7.21 -7.71 24.93
N ARG A 38 7.16 -8.80 24.14
CA ARG A 38 8.04 -9.00 22.98
C ARG A 38 7.82 -7.91 21.93
N ASP A 39 6.56 -7.61 21.64
CA ASP A 39 6.14 -6.66 20.61
C ASP A 39 6.36 -5.22 21.10
N ALA A 40 6.06 -4.96 22.38
CA ALA A 40 6.34 -3.67 23.01
C ALA A 40 7.85 -3.33 22.98
N ARG A 41 8.74 -4.31 23.25
CA ARG A 41 10.19 -4.10 23.11
C ARG A 41 10.60 -3.84 21.68
N TYR A 42 9.97 -4.49 20.71
CA TYR A 42 10.27 -4.29 19.30
C TYR A 42 10.03 -2.84 18.90
N ILE A 43 8.82 -2.31 19.14
CA ILE A 43 8.48 -0.94 18.72
C ILE A 43 9.32 0.11 19.47
N ARG A 44 9.55 -0.07 20.78
CA ARG A 44 10.42 0.83 21.56
C ARG A 44 11.86 0.86 21.02
N ARG A 45 12.39 -0.29 20.58
CA ARG A 45 13.72 -0.37 19.95
C ARG A 45 13.72 0.30 18.58
N ALA A 46 12.68 0.14 17.77
CA ALA A 46 12.54 0.81 16.48
C ALA A 46 12.53 2.34 16.65
N VAL A 47 11.76 2.86 17.61
CA VAL A 47 11.75 4.29 17.99
C VAL A 47 13.14 4.75 18.44
N HIS A 48 13.81 3.99 19.30
CA HIS A 48 15.15 4.35 19.79
C HIS A 48 16.20 4.38 18.66
N LEU A 49 16.17 3.40 17.75
CA LEU A 49 17.04 3.35 16.59
C LEU A 49 16.81 4.56 15.68
N GLN A 50 15.55 4.85 15.36
CA GLN A 50 15.19 5.99 14.52
C GLN A 50 15.66 7.32 15.14
N ARG A 51 15.39 7.55 16.44
CA ARG A 51 15.80 8.77 17.15
C ARG A 51 17.32 8.91 17.16
N THR A 52 18.04 7.80 17.39
CA THR A 52 19.52 7.78 17.37
C THR A 52 20.07 8.09 15.98
N LEU A 53 19.50 7.52 14.91
CA LEU A 53 19.91 7.81 13.54
C LEU A 53 19.71 9.29 13.19
N VAL A 54 18.55 9.86 13.54
CA VAL A 54 18.26 11.27 13.25
C VAL A 54 19.17 12.20 14.04
N VAL A 55 19.34 11.98 15.35
CA VAL A 55 20.25 12.81 16.18
C VAL A 55 21.69 12.70 15.69
N GLY A 56 22.19 11.49 15.45
CA GLY A 56 23.53 11.26 14.93
C GLY A 56 23.74 11.91 13.56
N ALA A 57 22.74 11.84 12.68
CA ALA A 57 22.77 12.54 11.40
C ALA A 57 22.88 14.06 11.58
N ARG A 58 22.13 14.67 12.51
CA ARG A 58 22.21 16.12 12.77
C ARG A 58 23.59 16.52 13.27
N ILE A 59 24.20 15.73 14.15
CA ILE A 59 25.56 15.97 14.66
C ILE A 59 26.58 15.87 13.51
N LEU A 60 26.53 14.83 12.68
CA LEU A 60 27.45 14.66 11.55
C LEU A 60 27.32 15.79 10.53
N LEU A 61 26.10 16.27 10.27
CA LEU A 61 25.86 17.36 9.32
C LEU A 61 26.40 18.71 9.81
N MET A 62 26.66 18.89 11.11
CA MET A 62 27.41 20.06 11.61
C MET A 62 28.87 20.08 11.12
N ALA A 63 29.44 18.92 10.78
CA ALA A 63 30.80 18.76 10.24
C ALA A 63 30.81 18.41 8.72
N SER A 64 29.73 18.72 8.01
CA SER A 64 29.52 18.31 6.61
C SER A 64 30.39 19.01 5.55
N ASN A 65 31.26 19.93 5.95
CA ASN A 65 32.38 20.36 5.11
C ASN A 65 33.32 19.18 4.77
N ASN A 66 33.33 18.13 5.60
CA ASN A 66 33.93 16.85 5.26
C ASN A 66 32.94 15.99 4.45
N ARG A 67 33.37 15.50 3.28
CA ARG A 67 32.54 14.69 2.37
C ARG A 67 32.03 13.40 3.02
N LEU A 68 32.84 12.71 3.83
CA LEU A 68 32.43 11.49 4.51
C LEU A 68 31.38 11.79 5.58
N ALA A 69 31.55 12.88 6.34
CA ALA A 69 30.55 13.31 7.31
C ALA A 69 29.22 13.69 6.65
N TRP A 70 29.26 14.35 5.48
CA TRP A 70 28.05 14.64 4.72
C TRP A 70 27.37 13.35 4.23
N VAL A 71 28.11 12.43 3.59
CA VAL A 71 27.53 11.17 3.07
C VAL A 71 26.94 10.34 4.22
N ALA A 72 27.69 10.13 5.31
CA ALA A 72 27.22 9.38 6.46
C ALA A 72 26.01 10.05 7.13
N GLY A 73 26.06 11.37 7.34
CA GLY A 73 24.96 12.14 7.91
C GLY A 73 23.70 12.09 7.03
N THR A 74 23.84 12.23 5.71
CA THR A 74 22.70 12.10 4.77
C THR A 74 22.14 10.69 4.74
N ALA A 75 22.98 9.65 4.73
CA ALA A 75 22.53 8.26 4.75
C ALA A 75 21.79 7.91 6.05
N MET A 76 22.32 8.33 7.20
CA MET A 76 21.66 8.17 8.50
C MET A 76 20.32 8.92 8.54
N LEU A 77 20.27 10.15 8.02
CA LEU A 77 19.03 10.93 7.96
C LEU A 77 18.00 10.28 7.05
N GLY A 78 18.40 9.84 5.85
CA GLY A 78 17.52 9.15 4.91
C GLY A 78 16.94 7.87 5.50
N THR A 79 17.79 7.06 6.14
CA THR A 79 17.36 5.83 6.83
C THR A 79 16.42 6.14 7.99
N GLY A 80 16.73 7.14 8.82
CA GLY A 80 15.86 7.58 9.91
C GLY A 80 14.50 8.08 9.42
N LYS A 81 14.46 8.80 8.29
CA LYS A 81 13.21 9.23 7.64
C LYS A 81 12.41 8.08 7.04
N ILE A 82 13.07 7.05 6.49
CA ILE A 82 12.41 5.83 6.01
C ILE A 82 11.75 5.09 7.18
N ILE A 83 12.50 4.82 8.26
CA ILE A 83 11.97 4.13 9.45
C ILE A 83 10.82 4.91 10.06
N GLU A 84 10.97 6.23 10.19
CA GLU A 84 9.91 7.10 10.70
C GLU A 84 8.65 7.06 9.83
N ASN A 85 8.78 6.96 8.51
CA ASN A 85 7.62 6.98 7.62
C ASN A 85 6.95 5.61 7.51
N MET A 86 7.74 4.55 7.33
CA MET A 86 7.25 3.18 7.05
C MET A 86 6.98 2.39 8.34
N GLU A 87 7.96 2.30 9.24
CA GLU A 87 7.89 1.38 10.38
C GLU A 87 7.22 2.00 11.60
N LEU A 88 7.40 3.31 11.81
CA LEU A 88 6.82 4.03 12.95
C LEU A 88 5.52 4.72 12.56
N GLY A 89 5.60 5.81 11.79
CA GLY A 89 4.47 6.70 11.54
C GLY A 89 3.28 6.01 10.89
N HIS A 90 3.51 5.20 9.85
CA HIS A 90 2.44 4.41 9.22
C HIS A 90 1.79 3.44 10.22
N ASN A 91 2.59 2.55 10.81
CA ASN A 91 2.12 1.47 11.67
C ASN A 91 1.50 1.95 13.00
N ILE A 92 2.09 2.97 13.64
CA ILE A 92 1.53 3.59 14.85
C ILE A 92 0.22 4.31 14.51
N THR A 93 0.15 5.03 13.39
CA THR A 93 -1.09 5.73 13.01
C THR A 93 -2.23 4.77 12.66
N HIS A 94 -1.91 3.54 12.22
CA HIS A 94 -2.87 2.43 12.07
C HIS A 94 -3.43 1.85 13.37
N GLY A 95 -2.88 2.23 14.52
CA GLY A 95 -3.33 1.72 15.82
C GLY A 95 -2.72 0.38 16.21
N GLN A 96 -1.70 -0.09 15.49
CA GLN A 96 -1.06 -1.39 15.72
C GLN A 96 -0.46 -1.58 17.12
N TRP A 97 -0.24 -0.47 17.83
CA TRP A 97 0.38 -0.43 19.14
C TRP A 97 -0.54 0.16 20.23
N ASP A 98 -1.78 0.53 19.88
CA ASP A 98 -2.70 1.23 20.81
C ASP A 98 -3.05 0.37 22.03
N TRP A 99 -3.02 -0.97 21.89
CA TRP A 99 -3.18 -1.93 22.99
C TRP A 99 -2.16 -1.76 24.12
N MET A 100 -1.00 -1.13 23.87
CA MET A 100 0.00 -0.83 24.88
C MET A 100 -0.45 0.28 25.85
N ASN A 101 -1.43 1.09 25.47
CA ASN A 101 -1.85 2.30 26.20
C ASN A 101 -0.66 3.23 26.52
N ASP A 102 0.34 3.28 25.64
CA ASP A 102 1.53 4.10 25.79
C ASP A 102 1.28 5.47 25.13
N PRO A 103 1.26 6.59 25.87
CA PRO A 103 0.91 7.89 25.30
C PRO A 103 1.94 8.40 24.29
N GLU A 104 3.19 7.88 24.31
CA GLU A 104 4.18 8.20 23.28
C GLU A 104 4.04 7.36 22.02
N ILE A 105 3.38 6.20 22.09
CA ILE A 105 3.24 5.24 20.98
C ILE A 105 1.76 4.91 20.83
N HIS A 106 0.97 5.91 20.47
CA HIS A 106 -0.46 5.79 20.28
C HIS A 106 -0.91 6.52 19.02
N SER A 107 -1.84 5.92 18.28
CA SER A 107 -2.29 6.45 17.00
C SER A 107 -2.86 7.86 17.11
N THR A 108 -3.51 8.21 18.23
CA THR A 108 -4.14 9.53 18.43
C THR A 108 -3.13 10.65 18.67
N GLU A 109 -1.95 10.32 19.19
CA GLU A 109 -0.93 11.29 19.60
C GLU A 109 0.24 11.35 18.62
N TRP A 110 0.56 10.25 17.93
CA TRP A 110 1.72 10.18 17.05
C TRP A 110 1.55 11.08 15.82
N GLU A 111 2.50 12.00 15.64
CA GLU A 111 2.53 12.91 14.51
C GLU A 111 3.85 12.79 13.75
N TRP A 112 3.85 11.91 12.76
CA TRP A 112 5.01 11.46 11.98
C TRP A 112 5.77 12.55 11.19
N ASP A 113 7.02 12.27 10.83
CA ASP A 113 7.91 13.17 10.05
C ASP A 113 7.63 13.21 8.53
N THR A 114 6.44 13.68 8.16
CA THR A 114 6.04 13.91 6.75
C THR A 114 5.17 15.16 6.64
N THR A 115 4.85 15.61 5.43
CA THR A 115 3.94 16.74 5.15
C THR A 115 2.46 16.39 5.33
N SER A 116 2.10 15.11 5.34
CA SER A 116 0.73 14.66 5.58
C SER A 116 0.37 14.70 7.06
N PRO A 117 -0.70 15.41 7.47
CA PRO A 117 -1.21 15.33 8.84
C PRO A 117 -1.73 13.92 9.16
N SER A 118 -1.43 13.41 10.35
CA SER A 118 -1.93 12.10 10.83
C SER A 118 -3.46 11.96 10.71
N VAL A 119 -4.21 13.02 11.05
CA VAL A 119 -5.67 13.04 10.95
C VAL A 119 -6.19 12.86 9.52
N HIS A 120 -5.48 13.38 8.52
CA HIS A 120 -5.85 13.17 7.12
C HIS A 120 -5.50 11.75 6.69
N TRP A 121 -4.32 11.26 7.08
CA TRP A 121 -3.91 9.88 6.81
C TRP A 121 -4.90 8.86 7.38
N LYS A 122 -5.35 9.03 8.63
CA LYS A 122 -6.37 8.17 9.23
C LYS A 122 -7.68 8.14 8.45
N LYS A 123 -8.08 9.26 7.86
CA LYS A 123 -9.29 9.33 7.03
C LYS A 123 -9.07 8.68 5.67
N SER A 124 -8.05 9.12 4.93
CA SER A 124 -7.85 8.69 3.54
C SER A 124 -7.33 7.26 3.45
N HIS A 125 -6.31 6.93 4.24
CA HIS A 125 -5.67 5.63 4.18
C HIS A 125 -6.35 4.63 5.11
N ASN A 126 -6.32 4.88 6.42
CA ASN A 126 -6.79 3.87 7.39
C ASN A 126 -8.30 3.55 7.25
N PHE A 127 -9.13 4.54 6.92
CA PHE A 127 -10.55 4.31 6.74
C PHE A 127 -10.93 4.07 5.28
N ILE A 128 -10.73 5.04 4.38
CA ILE A 128 -11.21 4.93 2.99
C ILE A 128 -10.49 3.79 2.27
N HIS A 129 -9.16 3.82 2.22
CA HIS A 129 -8.40 2.81 1.49
C HIS A 129 -8.59 1.40 2.07
N HIS A 130 -8.34 1.16 3.37
CA HIS A 130 -8.50 -0.20 3.91
C HIS A 130 -9.94 -0.74 3.90
N LYS A 131 -10.95 0.13 3.96
CA LYS A 131 -12.33 -0.31 3.79
C LYS A 131 -12.63 -0.64 2.33
N TYR A 132 -12.22 0.22 1.40
CA TYR A 132 -12.62 0.15 0.00
C TYR A 132 -11.51 -0.33 -0.95
N THR A 133 -10.46 -0.98 -0.45
CA THR A 133 -9.24 -1.35 -1.19
C THR A 133 -9.54 -1.80 -2.61
N ASN A 134 -8.96 -1.09 -3.59
CA ASN A 134 -9.08 -1.35 -5.02
C ASN A 134 -10.52 -1.37 -5.60
N ILE A 135 -11.51 -0.82 -4.88
CA ILE A 135 -12.84 -0.59 -5.44
C ILE A 135 -12.83 0.68 -6.30
N VAL A 136 -13.04 0.50 -7.60
CA VAL A 136 -12.92 1.57 -8.60
C VAL A 136 -13.92 2.69 -8.31
N GLY A 137 -13.40 3.91 -8.12
CA GLY A 137 -14.21 5.09 -7.82
C GLY A 137 -14.68 5.23 -6.37
N MET A 138 -14.22 4.37 -5.46
CA MET A 138 -14.34 4.54 -4.00
C MET A 138 -12.98 4.67 -3.32
N ASP A 139 -11.99 3.90 -3.78
CA ASP A 139 -10.60 4.01 -3.34
C ASP A 139 -9.85 5.01 -4.21
N ASP A 140 -9.55 6.18 -3.65
CA ASP A 140 -8.80 7.21 -4.35
C ASP A 140 -7.33 6.77 -4.59
N ASP A 141 -6.82 5.75 -3.91
CA ASP A 141 -5.48 5.22 -4.16
C ASP A 141 -5.39 4.45 -5.48
N VAL A 142 -6.53 4.08 -6.09
CA VAL A 142 -6.60 3.66 -7.50
C VAL A 142 -6.32 4.87 -8.40
N GLY A 143 -5.04 5.15 -8.62
CA GLY A 143 -4.57 6.21 -9.50
C GLY A 143 -4.42 7.60 -8.85
N TYR A 144 -4.69 7.74 -7.54
CA TYR A 144 -4.52 8.98 -6.76
C TYR A 144 -5.30 10.18 -7.33
N GLY A 145 -6.29 9.93 -8.19
CA GLY A 145 -7.02 10.92 -8.97
C GLY A 145 -6.19 11.67 -10.04
N ILE A 146 -4.89 11.37 -10.16
CA ILE A 146 -3.92 12.06 -11.02
C ILE A 146 -3.32 11.17 -12.11
N MET A 147 -3.62 9.87 -12.09
CA MET A 147 -3.13 8.90 -13.06
C MET A 147 -4.19 7.82 -13.31
N ARG A 148 -4.15 7.21 -14.48
CA ARG A 148 -4.94 6.02 -14.79
C ARG A 148 -4.13 4.76 -14.50
N VAL A 149 -4.64 3.87 -13.65
CA VAL A 149 -3.97 2.60 -13.26
C VAL A 149 -4.81 1.36 -13.55
N THR A 150 -6.03 1.54 -14.04
CA THR A 150 -6.91 0.48 -14.53
C THR A 150 -7.62 0.93 -15.81
N ARG A 151 -8.00 -0.03 -16.68
CA ARG A 151 -8.86 0.23 -17.84
C ARG A 151 -10.33 0.45 -17.49
N ASP A 152 -10.71 0.18 -16.25
CA ASP A 152 -12.07 0.43 -15.73
C ASP A 152 -12.37 1.92 -15.57
N GLU A 153 -11.34 2.76 -15.55
CA GLU A 153 -11.48 4.20 -15.72
C GLU A 153 -11.42 4.57 -17.21
N PRO A 154 -12.36 5.37 -17.74
CA PRO A 154 -12.31 5.82 -19.13
C PRO A 154 -11.05 6.62 -19.44
N TRP A 155 -10.42 6.32 -20.58
CA TRP A 155 -9.26 7.09 -21.01
C TRP A 155 -9.63 8.54 -21.36
N ALA A 156 -8.80 9.50 -20.93
CA ALA A 156 -8.91 10.92 -21.25
C ALA A 156 -7.57 11.50 -21.71
N ARG A 157 -7.60 12.55 -22.54
CA ARG A 157 -6.40 13.10 -23.21
C ARG A 157 -5.27 13.49 -22.26
N TRP A 158 -5.58 13.95 -21.04
CA TRP A 158 -4.57 14.32 -20.04
C TRP A 158 -3.78 13.12 -19.52
N MET A 159 -4.34 11.90 -19.58
CA MET A 159 -3.70 10.68 -19.11
C MET A 159 -2.47 10.28 -19.95
N ILE A 160 -2.25 10.89 -21.12
CA ILE A 160 -0.97 10.75 -21.84
C ILE A 160 0.23 11.22 -20.99
N GLY A 161 -0.03 12.08 -20.00
CA GLY A 161 0.93 12.53 -19.02
C GLY A 161 1.22 11.54 -17.88
N ASN A 162 0.54 10.38 -17.82
CA ASN A 162 0.73 9.34 -16.79
C ASN A 162 2.22 9.12 -16.42
N PRO A 163 3.17 8.95 -17.36
CA PRO A 163 4.58 8.74 -17.02
C PRO A 163 5.20 9.92 -16.28
N ILE A 164 4.83 11.14 -16.66
CA ILE A 164 5.31 12.38 -16.03
C ILE A 164 4.67 12.54 -14.65
N TYR A 165 3.36 12.30 -14.53
CA TYR A 165 2.65 12.35 -13.25
C TYR A 165 3.21 11.34 -12.27
N ASN A 166 3.55 10.13 -12.73
CA ASN A 166 4.16 9.10 -11.91
C ASN A 166 5.56 9.49 -11.42
N LEU A 167 6.38 10.06 -12.31
CA LEU A 167 7.70 10.57 -11.95
C LEU A 167 7.60 11.69 -10.90
N LEU A 168 6.67 12.62 -11.10
CA LEU A 168 6.41 13.72 -10.17
C LEU A 168 5.87 13.22 -8.84
N LEU A 169 4.96 12.24 -8.85
CA LEU A 169 4.45 11.61 -7.64
C LEU A 169 5.57 10.94 -6.86
N GLY A 170 6.43 10.14 -7.50
CA GLY A 170 7.58 9.52 -6.83
C GLY A 170 8.57 10.56 -6.26
N THR A 171 8.80 11.67 -6.98
CA THR A 171 9.69 12.76 -6.52
C THR A 171 9.10 13.52 -5.34
N LEU A 172 7.80 13.77 -5.38
CA LEU A 172 7.06 14.63 -4.45
C LEU A 172 6.11 13.83 -3.55
N PHE A 173 6.42 12.56 -3.28
CA PHE A 173 5.46 11.61 -2.71
C PHE A 173 4.82 12.10 -1.40
N GLU A 174 5.60 12.61 -0.45
CA GLU A 174 5.06 13.16 0.80
C GLU A 174 4.02 14.29 0.56
N TRP A 175 4.27 15.11 -0.46
CA TRP A 175 3.42 16.25 -0.83
C TRP A 175 2.17 15.77 -1.54
N GLY A 176 2.31 14.74 -2.39
CA GLY A 176 1.22 14.02 -3.01
C GLY A 176 0.28 13.42 -1.96
N VAL A 177 0.81 12.74 -0.96
CA VAL A 177 0.03 12.18 0.17
C VAL A 177 -0.65 13.28 0.97
N ALA A 178 0.03 14.40 1.23
CA ALA A 178 -0.60 15.54 1.91
C ALA A 178 -1.76 16.14 1.10
N ALA A 179 -1.59 16.26 -0.23
CA ALA A 179 -2.62 16.74 -1.15
C ALA A 179 -3.76 15.73 -1.33
N HIS A 180 -3.47 14.44 -1.25
CA HIS A 180 -4.46 13.36 -1.28
C HIS A 180 -5.47 13.50 -0.12
N GLY A 181 -5.03 14.01 1.04
CA GLY A 181 -5.93 14.40 2.14
C GLY A 181 -6.98 15.46 1.80
N LEU A 182 -6.90 16.12 0.65
CA LEU A 182 -7.96 17.02 0.14
C LEU A 182 -9.10 16.27 -0.54
N GLU A 183 -8.96 14.97 -0.82
CA GLU A 183 -9.89 14.16 -1.63
C GLU A 183 -10.08 14.79 -3.03
N LEU A 184 -8.98 14.91 -3.79
CA LEU A 184 -8.96 15.64 -5.07
C LEU A 184 -10.00 15.12 -6.06
N SER A 185 -10.33 13.82 -6.03
CA SER A 185 -11.38 13.23 -6.88
C SER A 185 -12.75 13.83 -6.57
N ARG A 186 -13.09 14.02 -5.29
CA ARG A 186 -14.33 14.62 -4.82
C ARG A 186 -14.40 16.12 -5.08
N VAL A 187 -13.26 16.81 -4.97
CA VAL A 187 -13.16 18.21 -5.37
C VAL A 187 -13.45 18.36 -6.88
N ARG A 188 -12.84 17.52 -7.72
CA ARG A 188 -13.08 17.50 -9.17
C ARG A 188 -14.52 17.16 -9.54
N ARG A 189 -15.18 16.31 -8.76
CA ARG A 189 -16.60 15.94 -8.91
C ARG A 189 -17.59 16.93 -8.27
N HIS A 190 -17.11 18.04 -7.70
CA HIS A 190 -17.93 19.03 -6.99
C HIS A 190 -18.71 18.46 -5.77
N GLU A 191 -18.18 17.41 -5.14
CA GLU A 191 -18.76 16.74 -3.97
C GLU A 191 -18.27 17.32 -2.63
N LYS A 192 -17.33 18.28 -2.65
CA LYS A 192 -16.84 19.01 -1.48
C LYS A 192 -17.10 20.50 -1.61
N THR A 193 -17.53 21.13 -0.52
CA THR A 193 -17.68 22.58 -0.45
C THR A 193 -16.32 23.29 -0.35
N TRP A 194 -16.25 24.52 -0.82
CA TRP A 194 -15.05 25.36 -0.64
C TRP A 194 -14.73 25.67 0.83
N ALA A 195 -15.70 25.55 1.74
CA ALA A 195 -15.45 25.68 3.17
C ALA A 195 -14.64 24.50 3.72
N GLU A 196 -15.00 23.28 3.32
CA GLU A 196 -14.28 22.05 3.69
C GLU A 196 -12.87 22.05 3.11
N VAL A 197 -12.72 22.36 1.80
CA VAL A 197 -11.40 22.44 1.17
C VAL A 197 -10.49 23.44 1.89
N ARG A 198 -11.00 24.63 2.25
CA ARG A 198 -10.24 25.63 3.01
C ARG A 198 -9.88 25.19 4.43
N LYS A 199 -10.69 24.33 5.05
CA LYS A 199 -10.39 23.75 6.37
C LYS A 199 -9.22 22.77 6.25
N ASP A 200 -9.30 21.84 5.31
CA ASP A 200 -8.28 20.82 5.11
C ASP A 200 -6.94 21.44 4.68
N LEU A 201 -6.98 22.44 3.78
CA LEU A 201 -5.81 23.22 3.38
C LEU A 201 -5.13 23.91 4.57
N ARG A 202 -5.88 24.43 5.55
CA ARG A 202 -5.31 25.05 6.76
C ARG A 202 -4.57 24.04 7.63
N ILE A 203 -5.11 22.83 7.78
CA ILE A 203 -4.50 21.74 8.53
C ILE A 203 -3.19 21.32 7.85
N ILE A 204 -3.24 21.08 6.53
CA ILE A 204 -2.07 20.72 5.72
C ILE A 204 -1.02 21.83 5.76
N ALA A 205 -1.41 23.10 5.54
CA ALA A 205 -0.48 24.22 5.54
C ALA A 205 0.23 24.40 6.89
N LYS A 206 -0.47 24.19 8.02
CA LYS A 206 0.15 24.21 9.35
C LYS A 206 1.20 23.09 9.50
N LYS A 207 0.88 21.87 9.05
CA LYS A 207 1.81 20.73 9.09
C LYS A 207 3.01 20.96 8.18
N VAL A 208 2.78 21.34 6.93
CA VAL A 208 3.81 21.70 5.94
C VAL A 208 4.71 22.80 6.48
N GLY A 209 4.16 23.89 7.02
CA GLY A 209 4.93 25.00 7.56
C GLY A 209 5.87 24.57 8.68
N ARG A 210 5.41 23.68 9.58
CA ARG A 210 6.25 23.08 10.63
C ARG A 210 7.38 22.23 10.05
N GLN A 211 7.09 21.36 9.09
CA GLN A 211 8.12 20.51 8.49
C GLN A 211 9.14 21.29 7.67
N VAL A 212 8.67 22.22 6.84
CA VAL A 212 9.53 23.07 6.02
C VAL A 212 10.39 23.98 6.89
N GLY A 213 9.79 24.62 7.90
CA GLY A 213 10.53 25.44 8.85
C GLY A 213 11.60 24.63 9.58
N LYS A 214 11.27 23.42 10.05
CA LYS A 214 12.22 22.52 10.71
C LYS A 214 13.37 22.11 9.77
N ASP A 215 13.06 21.54 8.61
CA ASP A 215 14.05 20.94 7.71
C ASP A 215 14.81 21.97 6.87
N TYR A 216 14.24 23.12 6.53
CA TYR A 216 14.88 24.08 5.62
C TYR A 216 15.25 25.41 6.25
N ILE A 217 14.86 25.65 7.51
CA ILE A 217 15.25 26.86 8.26
C ILE A 217 16.03 26.48 9.53
N VAL A 218 15.41 25.76 10.46
CA VAL A 218 15.97 25.48 11.79
C VAL A 218 17.25 24.64 11.69
N PHE A 219 17.20 23.46 11.09
CA PHE A 219 18.39 22.60 11.02
C PHE A 219 19.54 23.19 10.18
N PRO A 220 19.30 23.82 9.02
CA PRO A 220 20.35 24.56 8.32
C PRO A 220 20.95 25.69 9.16
N ALA A 221 20.15 26.48 9.88
CA ALA A 221 20.64 27.54 10.76
C ALA A 221 21.51 26.99 11.89
N LEU A 222 21.09 25.89 12.53
CA LEU A 222 21.87 25.21 13.57
C LEU A 222 23.22 24.66 13.07
N ALA A 223 23.32 24.33 11.77
CA ALA A 223 24.58 23.90 11.17
C ALA A 223 25.57 25.05 10.87
N GLY A 224 25.18 26.30 11.12
CA GLY A 224 26.05 27.47 10.98
C GLY A 224 26.67 27.59 9.59
N ARG A 225 28.01 27.53 9.51
CA ARG A 225 28.75 27.64 8.24
C ARG A 225 28.39 26.54 7.23
N ASN A 226 27.90 25.40 7.71
CA ASN A 226 27.54 24.23 6.91
C ASN A 226 26.06 24.21 6.47
N TRP A 227 25.31 25.31 6.64
CA TRP A 227 23.88 25.37 6.33
C TRP A 227 23.52 24.89 4.91
N LYS A 228 24.32 25.20 3.89
CA LYS A 228 24.08 24.77 2.49
C LYS A 228 24.17 23.25 2.35
N HIS A 229 25.13 22.62 3.03
CA HIS A 229 25.31 21.18 3.01
C HIS A 229 24.16 20.47 3.73
N THR A 230 23.72 21.00 4.88
CA THR A 230 22.56 20.49 5.62
C THR A 230 21.27 20.63 4.81
N LEU A 231 21.06 21.77 4.13
CA LEU A 231 19.90 21.97 3.25
C LEU A 231 19.86 20.92 2.13
N ARG A 232 21.00 20.68 1.46
CA ARG A 232 21.12 19.64 0.43
C ARG A 232 20.92 18.24 1.01
N ALA A 233 21.47 17.94 2.17
CA ALA A 233 21.28 16.65 2.85
C ALA A 233 19.80 16.38 3.16
N ASN A 234 19.06 17.39 3.62
CA ASN A 234 17.63 17.28 3.88
C ASN A 234 16.84 17.02 2.60
N ALA A 235 17.15 17.74 1.52
CA ALA A 235 16.52 17.51 0.22
C ALA A 235 16.78 16.09 -0.30
N VAL A 236 18.03 15.61 -0.23
CA VAL A 236 18.40 14.26 -0.65
C VAL A 236 17.74 13.19 0.22
N ALA A 237 17.72 13.36 1.54
CA ALA A 237 17.07 12.41 2.44
C ALA A 237 15.56 12.32 2.22
N ASN A 238 14.89 13.45 1.97
CA ASN A 238 13.46 13.47 1.62
C ASN A 238 13.21 12.82 0.24
N LEU A 239 14.10 13.03 -0.73
CA LEU A 239 14.01 12.39 -2.05
C LEU A 239 14.14 10.86 -1.96
N ILE A 240 15.12 10.39 -1.18
CA ILE A 240 15.31 8.94 -0.92
C ILE A 240 14.07 8.35 -0.27
N ARG A 241 13.55 8.99 0.79
CA ARG A 241 12.31 8.55 1.45
C ARG A 241 11.14 8.54 0.46
N ASN A 242 10.95 9.60 -0.33
CA ASN A 242 9.82 9.71 -1.26
C ASN A 242 9.78 8.54 -2.24
N TYR A 243 10.90 8.26 -2.93
CA TYR A 243 10.96 7.13 -3.86
C TYR A 243 10.84 5.78 -3.17
N TRP A 244 11.40 5.63 -1.97
CA TRP A 244 11.27 4.41 -1.18
C TRP A 244 9.81 4.12 -0.83
N SER A 245 9.14 5.06 -0.18
CA SER A 245 7.74 4.96 0.23
C SER A 245 6.81 4.73 -0.96
N TYR A 246 7.00 5.52 -2.02
CA TYR A 246 6.27 5.37 -3.29
C TYR A 246 6.41 3.95 -3.86
N MET A 247 7.65 3.44 -3.95
CA MET A 247 7.92 2.12 -4.52
C MET A 247 7.27 1.01 -3.69
N VAL A 248 7.43 1.05 -2.37
CA VAL A 248 6.86 0.05 -1.45
C VAL A 248 5.33 0.01 -1.57
N ILE A 249 4.67 1.17 -1.52
CA ILE A 249 3.20 1.26 -1.59
C ILE A 249 2.68 0.80 -2.96
N PHE A 250 3.32 1.21 -4.06
CA PHE A 250 2.87 0.82 -5.40
C PHE A 250 2.98 -0.68 -5.65
N CYS A 251 4.02 -1.34 -5.11
CA CYS A 251 4.18 -2.79 -5.20
C CYS A 251 3.07 -3.56 -4.47
N GLY A 252 2.36 -2.92 -3.54
CA GLY A 252 1.26 -3.51 -2.80
C GLY A 252 -0.06 -3.63 -3.57
N HIS A 253 -0.31 -2.75 -4.54
CA HIS A 253 -1.66 -2.52 -5.08
C HIS A 253 -1.82 -2.64 -6.59
N PHE A 254 -0.74 -2.41 -7.34
CA PHE A 254 -0.81 -2.32 -8.80
C PHE A 254 -0.17 -3.46 -9.60
N PRO A 255 0.70 -4.34 -9.06
CA PRO A 255 1.21 -5.44 -9.85
C PRO A 255 0.10 -6.38 -10.33
N ASP A 256 0.39 -7.13 -11.38
CA ASP A 256 -0.55 -8.13 -11.89
C ASP A 256 -0.93 -9.13 -10.79
N GLY A 257 -2.22 -9.36 -10.60
CA GLY A 257 -2.76 -10.20 -9.53
C GLY A 257 -3.14 -9.46 -8.25
N ALA A 258 -2.91 -8.14 -8.17
CA ALA A 258 -3.65 -7.26 -7.25
C ALA A 258 -4.91 -6.78 -7.96
N GLU A 259 -6.03 -7.46 -7.67
CA GLU A 259 -7.28 -7.31 -8.40
C GLU A 259 -8.04 -6.03 -8.04
N LYS A 260 -8.98 -5.65 -8.91
CA LYS A 260 -9.83 -4.47 -8.75
C LYS A 260 -11.28 -4.90 -8.74
N PHE A 261 -12.10 -4.15 -8.02
CA PHE A 261 -13.48 -4.51 -7.74
C PHE A 261 -14.42 -3.36 -8.09
N THR A 262 -15.67 -3.67 -8.38
CA THR A 262 -16.69 -2.65 -8.63
C THR A 262 -17.39 -2.23 -7.34
N LYS A 263 -18.27 -1.23 -7.43
CA LYS A 263 -19.07 -0.77 -6.28
C LYS A 263 -20.16 -1.78 -5.93
N GLU A 264 -20.70 -2.45 -6.93
CA GLU A 264 -21.74 -3.47 -6.79
C GLU A 264 -21.27 -4.64 -5.91
N GLU A 265 -20.01 -5.06 -6.04
CA GLU A 265 -19.37 -6.06 -5.17
C GLU A 265 -19.43 -5.63 -3.69
N PHE A 266 -19.12 -4.35 -3.41
CA PHE A 266 -19.08 -3.83 -2.04
C PHE A 266 -20.47 -3.70 -1.38
N GLU A 267 -21.52 -3.38 -2.14
CA GLU A 267 -22.83 -3.04 -1.57
C GLU A 267 -23.46 -4.18 -0.73
N ASN A 268 -23.11 -5.43 -1.03
CA ASN A 268 -23.65 -6.62 -0.37
C ASN A 268 -22.57 -7.49 0.30
N GLU A 269 -21.37 -6.96 0.48
CA GLU A 269 -20.20 -7.70 0.97
C GLU A 269 -20.35 -8.16 2.44
N THR A 270 -20.17 -9.45 2.70
CA THR A 270 -19.98 -9.99 4.06
C THR A 270 -18.55 -9.76 4.56
N GLN A 271 -18.30 -9.92 5.87
CA GLN A 271 -16.93 -9.84 6.40
C GLN A 271 -15.98 -10.88 5.77
N ALA A 272 -16.50 -12.06 5.43
CA ALA A 272 -15.70 -13.11 4.79
C ALA A 272 -15.36 -12.75 3.33
N GLN A 273 -16.30 -12.16 2.59
CA GLN A 273 -16.04 -11.61 1.27
C GLN A 273 -15.06 -10.42 1.32
N TRP A 274 -15.17 -9.57 2.35
CA TRP A 274 -14.19 -8.50 2.60
C TRP A 274 -12.78 -9.04 2.73
N TYR A 275 -12.57 -10.09 3.55
CA TYR A 275 -11.26 -10.72 3.66
C TYR A 275 -10.75 -11.27 2.32
N LEU A 276 -11.62 -11.95 1.57
CA LEU A 276 -11.27 -12.49 0.26
C LEU A 276 -10.87 -11.37 -0.71
N ARG A 277 -11.62 -10.27 -0.73
CA ARG A 277 -11.30 -9.08 -1.55
C ARG A 277 -9.99 -8.44 -1.15
N GLN A 278 -9.75 -8.23 0.14
CA GLN A 278 -8.48 -7.65 0.63
C GLN A 278 -7.28 -8.51 0.21
N MET A 279 -7.41 -9.83 0.30
CA MET A 279 -6.35 -10.77 -0.09
C MET A 279 -6.09 -10.77 -1.60
N LEU A 280 -7.15 -10.78 -2.41
CA LEU A 280 -7.01 -10.77 -3.88
C LEU A 280 -6.65 -9.37 -4.43
N GLY A 281 -6.99 -8.31 -3.70
CA GLY A 281 -6.71 -6.92 -4.06
C GLY A 281 -5.30 -6.43 -3.73
N SER A 282 -4.46 -7.25 -3.11
CA SER A 282 -3.13 -6.84 -2.65
C SER A 282 -2.04 -7.83 -3.04
N ALA A 283 -0.80 -7.34 -3.07
CA ALA A 283 0.35 -8.09 -3.53
C ALA A 283 1.56 -7.91 -2.60
N ASN A 284 2.24 -9.01 -2.31
CA ASN A 284 3.41 -9.06 -1.46
C ASN A 284 4.71 -8.98 -2.28
N PHE A 285 5.82 -8.66 -1.62
CA PHE A 285 7.14 -8.89 -2.20
C PHE A 285 8.09 -9.61 -1.26
N HIS A 286 9.01 -10.40 -1.82
CA HIS A 286 9.99 -11.13 -1.05
C HIS A 286 10.94 -10.17 -0.32
N ALA A 287 11.06 -10.36 0.99
CA ALA A 287 11.88 -9.56 1.86
C ALA A 287 12.57 -10.44 2.91
N GLY A 288 13.85 -10.17 3.18
CA GLY A 288 14.50 -10.61 4.42
C GLY A 288 14.18 -9.67 5.59
N PRO A 289 14.66 -9.96 6.81
CA PRO A 289 14.32 -9.17 8.01
C PRO A 289 14.63 -7.68 7.91
N VAL A 290 15.76 -7.33 7.29
CA VAL A 290 16.14 -5.93 7.09
C VAL A 290 15.17 -5.24 6.14
N MET A 291 14.89 -5.88 4.99
CA MET A 291 13.98 -5.35 3.97
C MET A 291 12.56 -5.17 4.53
N ALA A 292 12.08 -6.16 5.30
CA ALA A 292 10.79 -6.07 5.97
C ALA A 292 10.75 -4.88 6.94
N PHE A 293 11.79 -4.69 7.77
CA PHE A 293 11.84 -3.56 8.69
C PHE A 293 11.85 -2.20 7.97
N ILE A 294 12.69 -2.02 6.95
CA ILE A 294 12.78 -0.74 6.24
C ILE A 294 11.55 -0.45 5.36
N SER A 295 10.77 -1.47 4.99
CA SER A 295 9.48 -1.29 4.30
C SER A 295 8.29 -1.13 5.26
N GLY A 296 8.49 -1.12 6.59
CA GLY A 296 7.38 -1.03 7.53
C GLY A 296 6.59 -2.33 7.68
N ASN A 297 7.20 -3.45 7.28
CA ASN A 297 6.60 -4.76 7.04
C ASN A 297 5.55 -4.79 5.90
N LEU A 298 5.45 -3.73 5.08
CA LEU A 298 4.59 -3.68 3.89
C LEU A 298 5.05 -4.59 2.73
N CYS A 299 6.11 -5.38 2.94
CA CYS A 299 6.37 -6.53 2.09
C CYS A 299 5.29 -7.63 2.24
N TYR A 300 4.53 -7.57 3.34
CA TYR A 300 3.38 -8.39 3.70
C TYR A 300 2.08 -7.58 3.55
N GLN A 301 1.87 -6.97 2.38
CA GLN A 301 0.70 -6.14 2.08
C GLN A 301 -0.62 -6.91 2.23
N ILE A 302 -0.67 -8.19 1.84
CA ILE A 302 -1.84 -9.05 2.02
C ILE A 302 -2.22 -9.11 3.50
N GLU A 303 -1.27 -9.41 4.36
CA GLU A 303 -1.48 -9.48 5.81
C GLU A 303 -1.81 -8.12 6.41
N HIS A 304 -1.20 -7.06 5.90
CA HIS A 304 -1.53 -5.69 6.28
C HIS A 304 -2.97 -5.32 5.93
N HIS A 305 -3.49 -5.75 4.79
CA HIS A 305 -4.86 -5.47 4.36
C HIS A 305 -5.90 -6.31 5.09
N LEU A 306 -5.57 -7.56 5.39
CA LEU A 306 -6.40 -8.42 6.24
C LEU A 306 -6.47 -7.89 7.67
N PHE A 307 -5.34 -7.43 8.22
CA PHE A 307 -5.19 -7.08 9.63
C PHE A 307 -4.38 -5.78 9.84
N PRO A 308 -4.90 -4.62 9.40
CA PRO A 308 -4.14 -3.36 9.38
C PRO A 308 -3.75 -2.87 10.78
N ASP A 309 -4.53 -3.25 11.80
CA ASP A 309 -4.41 -2.86 13.19
C ASP A 309 -3.68 -3.89 14.08
N LEU A 310 -3.19 -4.99 13.51
CA LEU A 310 -2.31 -5.92 14.24
C LEU A 310 -0.85 -5.47 14.19
N PRO A 311 -0.02 -5.81 15.19
CA PRO A 311 1.40 -5.45 15.21
C PRO A 311 2.14 -5.92 13.95
N SER A 312 2.66 -4.98 13.16
CA SER A 312 3.38 -5.24 11.90
C SER A 312 4.56 -6.22 12.03
N ASN A 313 5.20 -6.27 13.19
CA ASN A 313 6.28 -7.22 13.47
C ASN A 313 5.81 -8.69 13.50
N ARG A 314 4.49 -8.93 13.49
CA ARG A 314 3.86 -10.26 13.43
C ARG A 314 3.47 -10.66 12.01
N TYR A 315 3.52 -9.75 11.03
CA TYR A 315 3.07 -10.06 9.66
C TYR A 315 3.85 -11.20 9.02
N ALA A 316 5.14 -11.36 9.30
CA ALA A 316 5.90 -12.52 8.82
C ALA A 316 5.32 -13.86 9.33
N GLU A 317 4.89 -13.92 10.59
CA GLU A 317 4.26 -15.09 11.20
C GLU A 317 2.85 -15.33 10.65
N ILE A 318 2.06 -14.26 10.55
CA ILE A 318 0.72 -14.29 9.96
C ILE A 318 0.78 -14.80 8.50
N SER A 319 1.80 -14.37 7.74
CA SER A 319 1.95 -14.73 6.32
C SER A 319 2.13 -16.22 6.06
N VAL A 320 2.59 -16.98 7.06
CA VAL A 320 2.70 -18.44 6.96
C VAL A 320 1.30 -19.03 7.00
N ARG A 321 0.49 -18.63 7.99
CA ARG A 321 -0.87 -19.12 8.18
C ARG A 321 -1.80 -18.69 7.04
N VAL A 322 -1.68 -17.45 6.58
CA VAL A 322 -2.44 -16.97 5.41
C VAL A 322 -2.08 -17.77 4.15
N ARG A 323 -0.79 -18.10 3.93
CA ARG A 323 -0.39 -18.97 2.81
C ARG A 323 -0.98 -20.38 2.90
N GLU A 324 -1.01 -20.97 4.09
CA GLU A 324 -1.66 -22.28 4.31
C GLU A 324 -3.14 -22.22 3.95
N LEU A 325 -3.84 -21.13 4.28
CA LEU A 325 -5.23 -20.92 3.86
C LEU A 325 -5.34 -20.74 2.34
N CYS A 326 -4.46 -19.96 1.70
CA CYS A 326 -4.45 -19.87 0.24
C CYS A 326 -4.24 -21.23 -0.42
N GLU A 327 -3.39 -22.10 0.16
CA GLU A 327 -3.21 -23.46 -0.33
C GLU A 327 -4.45 -24.33 -0.14
N LYS A 328 -5.08 -24.26 1.05
CA LYS A 328 -6.29 -25.01 1.41
C LYS A 328 -7.50 -24.64 0.56
N TYR A 329 -7.66 -23.34 0.28
CA TYR A 329 -8.77 -22.80 -0.51
C TYR A 329 -8.44 -22.70 -2.01
N ASP A 330 -7.25 -23.13 -2.41
CA ASP A 330 -6.76 -23.05 -3.79
C ASP A 330 -6.82 -21.64 -4.40
N LEU A 331 -6.43 -20.65 -3.59
CA LEU A 331 -6.35 -19.24 -3.95
C LEU A 331 -4.89 -18.85 -4.28
N PRO A 332 -4.69 -17.87 -5.17
CA PRO A 332 -3.36 -17.32 -5.42
C PRO A 332 -2.89 -16.51 -4.20
N TYR A 333 -1.62 -16.69 -3.86
CA TYR A 333 -0.92 -15.80 -2.92
C TYR A 333 0.03 -14.92 -3.74
N THR A 334 -0.44 -13.73 -4.13
CA THR A 334 0.26 -12.84 -5.08
C THR A 334 1.54 -12.30 -4.44
N THR A 335 2.68 -12.90 -4.79
CA THR A 335 3.99 -12.50 -4.28
C THR A 335 5.08 -12.62 -5.34
N GLY A 336 6.10 -11.76 -5.27
CA GLY A 336 7.25 -11.80 -6.18
C GLY A 336 8.45 -11.01 -5.67
N SER A 337 9.52 -10.91 -6.46
CA SER A 337 10.62 -10.00 -6.10
C SER A 337 10.16 -8.54 -6.15
N LEU A 338 10.70 -7.67 -5.30
CA LEU A 338 10.39 -6.23 -5.30
C LEU A 338 10.56 -5.60 -6.69
N GLY A 339 11.65 -5.93 -7.40
CA GLY A 339 11.90 -5.41 -8.75
C GLY A 339 10.85 -5.85 -9.76
N ARG A 340 10.35 -7.09 -9.68
CA ARG A 340 9.26 -7.58 -10.54
C ARG A 340 7.96 -6.83 -10.25
N GLN A 341 7.56 -6.73 -8.98
CA GLN A 341 6.33 -6.04 -8.58
C GLN A 341 6.36 -4.59 -9.05
N TYR A 342 7.47 -3.88 -8.77
CA TYR A 342 7.64 -2.50 -9.19
C TYR A 342 7.57 -2.33 -10.72
N TRP A 343 8.24 -3.22 -11.46
CA TRP A 343 8.25 -3.16 -12.92
C TRP A 343 6.87 -3.40 -13.53
N GLN A 344 6.07 -4.32 -12.97
CA GLN A 344 4.68 -4.54 -13.40
C GLN A 344 3.84 -3.27 -13.18
N SER A 345 3.88 -2.68 -11.98
CA SER A 345 3.17 -1.43 -11.69
C SER A 345 3.59 -0.30 -12.63
N PHE A 346 4.90 -0.10 -12.81
CA PHE A 346 5.45 0.91 -13.69
C PHE A 346 5.02 0.71 -15.15
N TRP A 347 5.09 -0.52 -15.65
CA TRP A 347 4.69 -0.84 -17.01
C TRP A 347 3.19 -0.61 -17.24
N THR A 348 2.35 -0.98 -16.28
CA THR A 348 0.90 -0.70 -16.32
C THR A 348 0.63 0.79 -16.45
N ILE A 349 1.31 1.64 -15.67
CA ILE A 349 1.16 3.10 -15.75
C ILE A 349 1.57 3.65 -17.11
N LEU A 350 2.69 3.19 -17.66
CA LEU A 350 3.16 3.59 -19.00
C LEU A 350 2.16 3.17 -20.08
N LYS A 351 1.69 1.93 -20.02
CA LYS A 351 0.76 1.36 -20.98
C LYS A 351 -0.57 2.14 -20.97
N LEU A 352 -1.12 2.40 -19.78
CA LEU A 352 -2.41 3.08 -19.62
C LEU A 352 -2.37 4.58 -19.91
N ALA A 353 -1.20 5.14 -20.22
CA ALA A 353 -1.09 6.46 -20.83
C ALA A 353 -1.73 6.52 -22.23
N LEU A 354 -1.79 5.37 -22.92
CA LEU A 354 -2.33 5.25 -24.28
C LEU A 354 -3.84 4.90 -24.27
N PRO A 355 -4.60 5.30 -25.32
CA PRO A 355 -5.99 4.90 -25.48
C PRO A 355 -6.18 3.38 -25.57
N ASP A 356 -7.33 2.88 -25.10
CA ASP A 356 -7.63 1.45 -25.00
C ASP A 356 -7.52 0.68 -26.33
N LYS A 357 -7.84 1.34 -27.45
CA LYS A 357 -7.69 0.75 -28.80
C LYS A 357 -6.25 0.37 -29.18
N LEU A 358 -5.25 0.87 -28.44
CA LEU A 358 -3.84 0.55 -28.63
C LEU A 358 -3.36 -0.54 -27.67
N LEU A 359 -4.20 -0.97 -26.73
CA LEU A 359 -3.86 -1.95 -25.72
C LEU A 359 -4.15 -3.38 -26.20
N LYS A 360 -3.39 -4.33 -25.65
CA LYS A 360 -3.65 -5.77 -25.84
C LYS A 360 -4.47 -6.30 -24.65
N GLY A 361 -5.16 -7.41 -24.88
CA GLY A 361 -6.04 -8.07 -23.89
C GLY A 361 -7.45 -7.49 -23.88
N THR A 362 -8.43 -8.31 -23.51
CA THR A 362 -9.84 -7.89 -23.41
C THR A 362 -10.07 -7.10 -22.12
N PRO A 363 -11.17 -6.36 -21.98
CA PRO A 363 -11.53 -5.74 -20.70
C PRO A 363 -11.57 -6.73 -19.53
N ASP A 364 -11.83 -8.01 -19.81
CA ASP A 364 -12.00 -9.07 -18.80
C ASP A 364 -10.69 -9.84 -18.51
N ASP A 365 -9.74 -9.87 -19.44
CA ASP A 365 -8.48 -10.61 -19.33
C ASP A 365 -7.28 -9.74 -19.75
N ALA A 366 -6.80 -8.92 -18.81
CA ALA A 366 -5.58 -8.12 -19.00
C ALA A 366 -4.78 -7.97 -17.69
N PRO A 367 -3.45 -7.81 -17.74
CA PRO A 367 -2.61 -7.73 -16.54
C PRO A 367 -3.04 -6.69 -15.50
N GLU A 368 -3.56 -5.55 -15.97
CA GLU A 368 -4.02 -4.44 -15.13
C GLU A 368 -5.44 -4.62 -14.58
N THR A 369 -6.25 -5.51 -15.19
CA THR A 369 -7.68 -5.65 -14.92
C THR A 369 -8.17 -7.05 -15.30
N HIS A 370 -8.81 -7.73 -14.36
CA HIS A 370 -9.52 -8.98 -14.59
C HIS A 370 -10.98 -8.89 -14.15
N SER A 371 -11.83 -9.72 -14.78
CA SER A 371 -13.19 -10.02 -14.31
C SER A 371 -13.42 -11.53 -14.28
N GLU A 372 -14.47 -11.95 -13.60
CA GLU A 372 -14.98 -13.32 -13.61
C GLU A 372 -15.42 -13.80 -15.01
N LEU A 373 -15.74 -12.88 -15.92
CA LEU A 373 -16.10 -13.20 -17.30
C LEU A 373 -14.94 -13.79 -18.11
N LYS A 374 -13.68 -13.58 -17.71
CA LYS A 374 -12.53 -14.16 -18.43
C LYS A 374 -12.56 -15.68 -18.49
N PHE A 375 -13.23 -16.30 -17.52
CA PHE A 375 -13.40 -17.74 -17.46
C PHE A 375 -14.55 -18.26 -18.34
N ARG A 376 -15.45 -17.39 -18.81
CA ARG A 376 -16.57 -17.78 -19.70
C ARG A 376 -16.17 -17.90 -21.17
N VAL A 377 -14.99 -17.40 -21.55
CA VAL A 377 -14.54 -17.26 -22.95
C VAL A 377 -13.68 -18.44 -23.43
N ARG A 378 -13.19 -19.31 -22.54
CA ARG A 378 -12.30 -20.42 -22.93
C ARG A 378 -12.96 -21.77 -22.72
N GLU A 379 -12.86 -22.65 -23.72
CA GLU A 379 -13.41 -24.01 -23.64
C GLU A 379 -12.70 -24.83 -22.54
N GLY A 380 -13.48 -25.66 -21.83
CA GLY A 380 -12.96 -26.62 -20.87
C GLY A 380 -12.87 -26.15 -19.40
N LEU A 381 -13.22 -24.89 -19.11
CA LEU A 381 -13.38 -24.43 -17.73
C LEU A 381 -14.60 -25.10 -17.09
N ARG A 382 -14.35 -25.99 -16.12
CA ARG A 382 -15.41 -26.70 -15.40
C ARG A 382 -15.88 -25.88 -14.20
N ASP A 383 -17.18 -25.90 -13.92
CA ASP A 383 -17.78 -25.35 -12.69
C ASP A 383 -17.78 -26.41 -11.59
N SER A 384 -16.59 -26.81 -11.13
CA SER A 384 -16.46 -27.77 -10.03
C SER A 384 -15.44 -27.27 -9.02
N PHE A 385 -15.88 -27.20 -7.76
CA PHE A 385 -15.09 -26.77 -6.59
C PHE A 385 -14.16 -27.86 -6.05
N VAL A 386 -14.33 -29.11 -6.50
CA VAL A 386 -13.51 -30.26 -6.11
C VAL A 386 -13.19 -31.05 -7.36
N ASP A 387 -11.90 -31.26 -7.62
CA ASP A 387 -11.46 -32.12 -8.72
C ASP A 387 -11.90 -33.58 -8.47
N PRO A 388 -12.75 -34.16 -9.32
CA PRO A 388 -13.24 -35.52 -9.13
C PRO A 388 -12.14 -36.60 -9.27
N ALA A 389 -11.03 -36.30 -9.94
CA ALA A 389 -9.91 -37.24 -10.12
C ALA A 389 -8.94 -37.22 -8.93
N THR A 390 -8.70 -36.06 -8.32
CA THR A 390 -7.73 -35.92 -7.22
C THR A 390 -8.36 -35.73 -5.86
N GLY A 391 -9.66 -35.41 -5.79
CA GLY A 391 -10.38 -35.04 -4.58
C GLY A 391 -9.93 -33.72 -3.97
N LYS A 392 -9.02 -32.98 -4.63
CA LYS A 392 -8.52 -31.70 -4.15
C LYS A 392 -9.48 -30.58 -4.51
N ARG A 393 -9.52 -29.55 -3.66
CA ARG A 393 -10.25 -28.32 -3.97
C ARG A 393 -9.70 -27.67 -5.23
N ARG A 394 -10.62 -27.12 -6.04
CA ARG A 394 -10.33 -26.39 -7.26
C ARG A 394 -10.90 -24.98 -7.13
N GLY A 395 -10.02 -24.01 -6.94
CA GLY A 395 -10.31 -22.60 -6.81
C GLY A 395 -9.60 -21.77 -7.88
N LEU A 396 -9.50 -20.47 -7.64
CA LEU A 396 -8.93 -19.50 -8.58
C LEU A 396 -7.52 -19.87 -9.06
N ARG A 397 -6.66 -20.41 -8.20
CA ARG A 397 -5.29 -20.76 -8.60
C ARG A 397 -5.26 -21.86 -9.66
N THR A 398 -6.12 -22.87 -9.55
CA THR A 398 -6.26 -23.90 -10.59
C THR A 398 -6.94 -23.32 -11.83
N ALA A 399 -8.00 -22.53 -11.68
CA ALA A 399 -8.70 -21.90 -12.79
C ALA A 399 -7.76 -21.01 -13.65
N LEU A 400 -6.88 -20.23 -13.02
CA LEU A 400 -5.88 -19.41 -13.72
C LEU A 400 -4.87 -20.26 -14.51
N ARG A 401 -4.45 -21.42 -13.98
CA ARG A 401 -3.53 -22.33 -14.67
C ARG A 401 -4.18 -22.98 -15.88
N GLU A 402 -5.43 -23.42 -15.74
CA GLU A 402 -6.19 -23.99 -16.84
C GLU A 402 -6.48 -22.94 -17.92
N LEU A 403 -6.82 -21.72 -17.54
CA LEU A 403 -7.04 -20.61 -18.47
C LEU A 403 -5.80 -20.40 -19.37
N GLN A 404 -4.59 -20.47 -18.82
CA GLN A 404 -3.35 -20.35 -19.59
C GLN A 404 -3.11 -21.49 -20.58
N ALA A 405 -3.62 -22.69 -20.29
CA ALA A 405 -3.46 -23.88 -21.11
C ALA A 405 -4.62 -24.10 -22.12
N ALA A 406 -5.78 -23.49 -21.88
CA ALA A 406 -6.99 -23.69 -22.66
C ALA A 406 -6.96 -22.93 -24.01
N PRO A 407 -7.48 -23.54 -25.10
CA PRO A 407 -7.73 -22.84 -26.35
C PRO A 407 -8.81 -21.77 -26.17
N VAL A 408 -8.73 -20.69 -26.94
CA VAL A 408 -9.79 -19.67 -27.00
C VAL A 408 -11.01 -20.32 -27.64
N ALA A 409 -12.21 -20.15 -27.06
CA ALA A 409 -13.43 -20.70 -27.65
C ALA A 409 -13.65 -20.09 -29.06
N PRO A 410 -14.13 -20.90 -30.03
CA PRO A 410 -14.26 -20.50 -31.43
C PRO A 410 -15.20 -19.31 -31.69
#